data_AF-A0A9N9E5N6-F1
#
_entry.id   AF-A0A9N9E5N6-F1
#
_cell.length_a   1.000
_cell.length_b   1.000
_cell.length_c   1.000
_cell.angle_alpha   90.00
_cell.angle_beta   90.00
_cell.angle_gamma   90.00
#
_symmetry.space_group_name_H-M   'P 1'
#
loop_
_entity.id
_entity.type
_entity.pdbx_description
1 polymer ?
#
loop_
_entity_poly.entity_id
_entity_poly.type
_entity_poly.pdbx_seq_one_letter_code
_entity_poly.pdbx_strand_id
1 'polypeptide(L)'
;PIKVLACGHTYRKTCYNNNGFKCLLSLILTRWCRENIQSLLERLQRFNEEYQVEEPDNDICDDNDENGSVEYTISTLEEALKKFKLQ
;
A
#
# COMPACT_ATOMS: atom_id res chain seq x y z
N PRO A 1 -26.06 -12.48 20.52
CA PRO A 1 -25.49 -11.11 20.62
C PRO A 1 -24.59 -10.77 19.43
N ILE A 2 -24.69 -9.53 18.96
CA ILE A 2 -23.89 -8.96 17.88
C ILE A 2 -22.74 -8.16 18.50
N LYS A 3 -21.59 -8.11 17.84
CA LYS A 3 -20.41 -7.32 18.22
C LYS A 3 -19.98 -6.46 17.03
N VAL A 4 -19.80 -5.17 17.26
CA VAL A 4 -19.18 -4.23 16.32
C VAL A 4 -17.68 -4.16 16.64
N LEU A 5 -16.84 -4.28 15.63
CA LEU A 5 -15.38 -4.26 15.75
C LEU A 5 -14.84 -2.84 15.48
N ALA A 6 -13.62 -2.56 15.92
CA ALA A 6 -12.96 -1.26 15.70
C ALA A 6 -12.80 -0.93 14.20
N CYS A 7 -12.70 -1.95 13.34
CA CYS A 7 -12.69 -1.80 11.88
C CYS A 7 -14.07 -1.51 11.27
N GLY A 8 -15.10 -1.21 12.08
CA GLY A 8 -16.47 -0.94 11.64
C GLY A 8 -17.31 -2.17 11.27
N HIS A 9 -16.69 -3.35 11.16
CA HIS A 9 -17.40 -4.57 10.78
C HIS A 9 -18.20 -5.17 11.92
N THR A 10 -19.36 -5.73 11.57
CA THR A 10 -20.29 -6.33 12.53
C THR A 10 -20.29 -7.85 12.42
N TYR A 11 -20.18 -8.54 13.56
CA TYR A 11 -20.16 -10.00 13.63
C TYR A 11 -21.10 -10.53 14.70
N ARG A 12 -21.62 -11.75 14.50
CA ARG A 12 -22.16 -12.53 15.60
C ARG A 12 -21.02 -12.88 16.56
N LYS A 13 -21.22 -12.71 17.86
CA LYS A 13 -20.18 -12.89 18.89
C LYS A 13 -19.52 -14.28 18.80
N THR A 14 -20.29 -15.32 18.49
CA THR A 14 -19.78 -16.69 18.28
C THR A 14 -18.84 -16.79 17.09
N CYS A 15 -19.18 -16.19 15.96
CA CYS A 15 -18.33 -16.15 14.77
C CYS A 15 -17.03 -15.39 15.02
N TYR A 16 -17.10 -14.26 15.73
CA TYR A 16 -15.91 -13.49 16.10
C TYR A 16 -14.96 -14.28 17.00
N ASN A 17 -15.49 -15.01 17.99
CA ASN A 17 -14.69 -15.88 18.84
C ASN A 17 -14.04 -17.03 18.05
N ASN A 18 -14.81 -17.67 17.17
CA ASN A 18 -14.31 -18.76 16.32
C ASN A 18 -13.22 -18.31 15.35
N ASN A 19 -13.26 -17.03 14.93
CA ASN A 19 -12.24 -16.42 14.08
C ASN A 19 -11.01 -15.93 14.88
N GLY A 20 -10.81 -16.41 16.11
CA GLY A 20 -9.67 -16.02 16.96
C GLY A 20 -9.70 -14.55 17.38
N PHE A 21 -10.90 -13.98 17.54
CA PHE A 21 -11.11 -12.57 17.86
C PHE A 21 -10.53 -11.61 16.81
N LYS A 22 -10.45 -12.05 15.55
CA LYS A 22 -9.99 -11.23 14.42
C LYS A 22 -11.13 -10.97 13.45
N CYS A 23 -11.12 -9.78 12.86
CA CYS A 23 -11.97 -9.48 11.72
C CYS A 23 -11.41 -10.22 10.50
N LEU A 24 -12.21 -11.09 9.89
CA LEU A 24 -11.78 -11.86 8.72
C LEU A 24 -11.50 -10.95 7.52
N LEU A 25 -12.37 -9.95 7.31
CA LEU A 25 -12.23 -9.01 6.20
C LEU A 25 -10.97 -8.16 6.34
N SER A 26 -10.66 -7.66 7.54
CA SER A 26 -9.40 -6.96 7.79
C SER A 26 -8.19 -7.86 7.54
N LEU A 27 -8.24 -9.13 7.98
CA LEU A 27 -7.13 -10.07 7.75
C LEU A 27 -6.87 -10.29 6.25
N ILE A 28 -7.93 -10.46 5.46
CA ILE A 28 -7.84 -10.66 4.01
C ILE A 28 -7.26 -9.42 3.34
N LEU A 29 -7.79 -8.24 3.67
CA LEU A 29 -7.31 -6.96 3.13
C LEU A 29 -5.84 -6.73 3.49
N THR A 30 -5.41 -7.00 4.72
CA THR A 30 -4.01 -6.84 5.12
C THR A 30 -3.08 -7.77 4.34
N ARG A 31 -3.49 -9.03 4.10
CA ARG A 31 -2.69 -9.97 3.29
C ARG A 31 -2.60 -9.51 1.84
N TRP A 32 -3.74 -9.18 1.24
CA TRP A 32 -3.81 -8.68 -0.13
C TRP A 32 -3.00 -7.40 -0.31
N CYS A 33 -3.14 -6.42 0.59
CA CYS A 33 -2.33 -5.21 0.57
C CYS A 33 -0.85 -5.52 0.70
N ARG A 34 -0.44 -6.42 1.61
CA ARG A 34 0.96 -6.80 1.77
C ARG A 34 1.55 -7.38 0.48
N GLU A 35 0.83 -8.28 -0.18
CA GLU A 35 1.27 -8.89 -1.43
C GLU A 35 1.41 -7.85 -2.56
N ASN A 36 0.44 -6.95 -2.70
CA ASN A 36 0.48 -5.92 -3.74
C ASN A 36 1.52 -4.82 -3.45
N ILE A 37 1.64 -4.39 -2.20
CA ILE A 37 2.66 -3.41 -1.78
C ILE A 37 4.07 -3.99 -1.98
N GLN A 38 4.27 -5.28 -1.68
CA GLN A 38 5.55 -5.94 -1.89
C GLN A 38 5.93 -5.99 -3.38
N SER A 39 4.99 -6.38 -4.25
CA SER A 39 5.23 -6.38 -5.70
C SER A 39 5.51 -4.97 -6.25
N LEU A 40 4.80 -3.95 -5.76
CA LEU A 40 5.07 -2.56 -6.13
C LEU A 40 6.47 -2.12 -5.69
N LEU A 41 6.88 -2.49 -4.47
CA LEU A 41 8.19 -2.15 -3.92
C LEU A 41 9.32 -2.81 -4.70
N GLU A 42 9.17 -4.07 -5.10
CA GLU A 42 10.12 -4.79 -5.96
C GLU A 42 10.25 -4.13 -7.34
N ARG A 43 9.12 -3.69 -7.92
CA ARG A 43 9.13 -2.95 -9.19
C ARG A 43 9.87 -1.61 -9.05
N LEU A 44 9.58 -0.85 -8.00
CA LEU A 44 10.23 0.44 -7.74
C LEU A 44 11.74 0.29 -7.51
N GLN A 45 12.16 -0.74 -6.77
CA GLN A 45 13.57 -1.07 -6.59
C GLN A 45 14.26 -1.35 -7.93
N ARG A 46 13.63 -2.16 -8.79
CA ARG A 46 14.16 -2.45 -10.13
C ARG A 46 14.27 -1.20 -11.01
N PHE A 47 13.26 -0.32 -10.98
CA PHE A 47 13.32 0.95 -11.71
C PHE A 47 14.45 1.86 -11.22
N ASN A 48 14.74 1.87 -9.91
CA ASN A 48 15.82 2.67 -9.34
C ASN A 48 17.22 2.12 -9.71
N GLU A 49 17.34 0.81 -9.96
CA GLU A 49 18.56 0.17 -10.45
C GLU A 49 18.79 0.41 -11.96
N GLU A 50 17.72 0.44 -12.77
CA GLU A 50 17.79 0.73 -14.21
C GLU A 50 18.13 2.20 -14.54
N TYR A 51 17.84 3.14 -13.63
CA TYR A 51 18.14 4.57 -13.81
C TYR A 51 19.61 4.98 -13.58
N GLN A 52 20.52 4.03 -13.36
CA GLN A 52 21.97 4.30 -13.33
C GLN A 52 22.67 4.18 -14.69
N VAL A 53 21.92 4.19 -15.79
CA VAL A 53 22.50 4.26 -17.14
C VAL A 53 22.46 5.71 -17.64
N GLU A 54 23.65 6.21 -18.00
CA GLU A 54 23.98 7.60 -18.34
C GLU A 54 23.00 8.31 -19.29
N GLU A 55 22.84 9.63 -19.09
CA GLU A 55 22.16 10.55 -20.01
C GLU A 55 22.72 10.44 -21.44
N PRO A 56 21.85 10.61 -22.45
CA PRO A 56 22.06 11.79 -23.28
C PRO A 56 20.79 12.57 -23.63
N ASP A 57 21.08 13.86 -23.85
CA ASP A 57 20.29 14.99 -24.33
C ASP A 57 19.01 14.76 -25.17
N ASN A 58 18.04 15.63 -24.86
CA ASN A 58 16.98 16.18 -25.72
C ASN A 58 16.15 15.19 -26.56
N ASP A 59 14.91 14.96 -26.12
CA ASP A 59 13.79 15.08 -27.06
C ASP A 59 12.56 15.71 -26.38
N ILE A 60 11.97 16.65 -27.10
CA ILE A 60 10.82 17.46 -26.71
C ILE A 60 9.57 16.61 -26.83
N CYS A 61 8.80 16.49 -25.75
CA CYS A 61 7.38 16.13 -25.83
C CYS A 61 6.60 17.04 -24.88
N ASP A 62 6.11 18.15 -25.45
CA ASP A 62 5.13 19.06 -24.88
C ASP A 62 3.75 18.37 -24.93
N ASP A 63 3.35 17.73 -23.84
CA ASP A 63 1.95 17.39 -23.58
C ASP A 63 1.55 18.04 -22.25
N ASN A 64 0.97 19.23 -22.38
CA ASN A 64 0.17 19.87 -21.34
C ASN A 64 -1.03 18.97 -21.02
N ASP A 65 -0.87 18.07 -20.06
CA ASP A 65 -1.99 17.51 -19.32
C ASP A 65 -1.77 17.82 -17.84
N GLU A 66 -2.45 18.88 -17.39
CA GLU A 66 -2.52 19.36 -16.02
C GLU A 66 -3.32 18.36 -15.17
N ASN A 67 -2.82 17.13 -15.04
CA ASN A 67 -3.25 16.24 -13.98
C ASN A 67 -2.31 16.47 -12.81
N GLY A 68 -2.75 17.28 -11.86
CA GLY A 68 -2.02 17.60 -10.64
C GLY A 68 -1.42 16.35 -10.02
N SER A 69 -0.15 16.10 -10.31
CA SER A 69 0.63 15.01 -9.80
C SER A 69 0.74 15.24 -8.31
N VAL A 70 -0.06 14.53 -7.53
CA VAL A 70 0.17 14.46 -6.09
C VAL A 70 1.50 13.72 -5.95
N GLU A 71 2.56 14.51 -5.82
CA GLU A 71 3.92 14.06 -5.70
C GLU A 71 4.08 13.38 -4.33
N TYR A 72 3.72 12.10 -4.29
CA TYR A 72 4.07 11.25 -3.17
C TYR A 72 5.58 11.02 -3.23
N THR A 73 6.32 11.89 -2.56
CA THR A 73 7.76 11.71 -2.39
C THR A 73 8.02 10.36 -1.73
N ILE A 74 9.06 9.65 -2.18
CA ILE A 74 9.46 8.33 -1.68
C ILE A 74 9.53 8.31 -0.14
N SER A 75 9.96 9.42 0.45
CA SER A 75 9.97 9.69 1.88
C SER A 75 8.62 9.45 2.58
N THR A 76 7.51 9.87 1.95
CA THR A 76 6.15 9.71 2.49
C THR A 76 5.75 8.24 2.56
N LEU A 77 6.11 7.46 1.53
CA LEU A 77 5.83 6.03 1.47
C LEU A 77 6.69 5.26 2.49
N GLU A 78 7.96 5.61 2.63
CA GLU A 78 8.88 5.00 3.59
C GLU A 78 8.44 5.22 5.04
N GLU A 79 7.96 6.43 5.38
CA GLU A 79 7.41 6.72 6.70
C GLU A 79 6.14 5.91 6.99
N ALA A 80 5.24 5.78 6.01
CA ALA A 80 4.03 4.98 6.14
C ALA A 80 4.37 3.49 6.35
N LEU A 81 5.37 2.98 5.62
CA LEU A 81 5.89 1.62 5.76
C LEU A 81 6.53 1.37 7.14
N LYS A 82 7.31 2.32 7.67
CA LYS A 82 7.86 2.24 9.03
C LYS A 82 6.76 2.16 10.09
N LYS A 83 5.73 3.01 9.97
CA LYS A 83 4.58 3.00 10.90
C LYS A 83 3.82 1.69 10.84
N PHE A 84 3.69 1.08 9.67
CA PHE A 84 2.99 -0.20 9.50
C PHE A 84 3.74 -1.39 10.09
N LYS A 85 5.09 -1.40 10.02
CA LYS A 85 5.93 -2.49 10.57
C LYS A 85 6.06 -2.48 12.10
N LEU A 86 5.72 -1.36 12.76
CA LEU A 86 5.81 -1.18 14.21
C LEU A 86 4.50 -1.51 14.97
N GLN A 87 3.45 -1.94 14.26
CA GLN A 87 2.17 -2.41 14.82
C GLN A 87 2.10 -3.94 14.86
#